data_AF-A0A2W6CF59-F1
#
_entry.id   AF-A0A2W6CF59-F1
#
_cell.length_a   1.000
_cell.length_b   1.000
_cell.length_c   1.000
_cell.angle_alpha   90.00
_cell.angle_beta   90.00
_cell.angle_gamma   90.00
#
_symmetry.space_group_name_H-M   'P 1'
#
loop_
_entity.id
_entity.type
_entity.pdbx_description
1 polymer ?
#
loop_
_entity_poly.entity_id
_entity_poly.type
_entity_poly.pdbx_seq_one_letter_code
_entity_poly.pdbx_strand_id
1 'polypeptide(L)'
;MEDQEIRSLLSRLARPHASGGQVIERAAILAEGAEFPAIMAWITAHAGQPEATTAPSSVGGLHSSRMNEGGEPDRRAPQRYVLPTATLG
;
A
#
# COMPACT_ATOMS: atom_id res chain seq x y z
N MET A 1 20.58 -2.36 -2.20
CA MET A 1 20.06 -1.08 -2.69
C MET A 1 20.24 -0.03 -1.62
N GLU A 2 20.85 1.09 -1.98
CA GLU A 2 20.97 2.27 -1.13
C GLU A 2 19.62 3.03 -1.08
N ASP A 3 19.43 3.84 -0.04
CA ASP A 3 18.17 4.59 0.18
C ASP A 3 17.79 5.47 -1.02
N GLN A 4 18.78 6.15 -1.61
CA GLN A 4 18.61 7.02 -2.77
C GLN A 4 18.20 6.26 -4.04
N GLU A 5 18.67 5.02 -4.19
CA GLU A 5 18.29 4.15 -5.31
C GLU A 5 16.83 3.70 -5.14
N ILE A 6 16.43 3.30 -3.93
CA ILE A 6 15.03 2.95 -3.60
C ILE A 6 14.10 4.15 -3.83
N ARG A 7 14.49 5.35 -3.38
CA ARG A 7 13.72 6.59 -3.61
C ARG A 7 13.53 6.89 -5.09
N SER A 8 14.61 6.78 -5.87
CA SER A 8 14.58 7.03 -7.31
C SER A 8 13.67 6.03 -8.04
N LEU A 9 13.76 4.75 -7.66
CA LEU A 9 12.88 3.69 -8.16
C LEU A 9 11.42 3.96 -7.80
N LEU A 10 11.13 4.25 -6.54
CA LEU A 10 9.77 4.51 -6.07
C LEU A 10 9.16 5.76 -6.72
N SER A 11 9.95 6.80 -6.97
CA SER A 11 9.52 8.00 -7.71
C SER A 11 9.10 7.67 -9.16
N ARG A 12 9.78 6.73 -9.82
CA ARG A 12 9.41 6.26 -11.17
C ARG A 12 8.13 5.43 -11.16
N LEU A 13 7.94 4.59 -10.14
CA LEU A 13 6.74 3.75 -9.98
C LEU A 13 5.53 4.55 -9.47
N ALA A 14 5.77 5.65 -8.78
CA ALA A 14 4.74 6.47 -8.19
C ALA A 14 3.76 7.05 -9.21
N ARG A 15 2.52 7.19 -8.75
CA ARG A 15 1.45 7.88 -9.46
C ARG A 15 0.85 8.94 -8.53
N PRO A 16 0.39 10.08 -9.06
CA PRO A 16 -0.34 11.07 -8.27
C PRO A 16 -1.55 10.44 -7.58
N HIS A 17 -1.72 10.71 -6.28
CA HIS A 17 -2.89 10.29 -5.51
C HIS A 17 -3.80 11.48 -5.19
N ALA A 18 -5.11 11.26 -5.15
CA ALA A 18 -6.10 12.33 -4.89
C ALA A 18 -5.94 12.99 -3.51
N SER A 19 -5.31 12.31 -2.54
CA SER A 19 -4.98 12.86 -1.22
C SER A 19 -3.77 13.81 -1.23
N GLY A 20 -3.18 14.11 -2.38
CA GLY A 20 -2.01 14.99 -2.50
C GLY A 20 -0.67 14.29 -2.20
N GLY A 21 -0.67 12.96 -2.07
CA GLY A 21 0.53 12.13 -1.95
C GLY A 21 0.86 11.38 -3.24
N GLN A 22 1.76 10.42 -3.14
CA GLN A 22 2.14 9.51 -4.22
C GLN A 22 1.66 8.09 -3.88
N VAL A 23 1.00 7.41 -4.81
CA VAL A 23 0.58 6.01 -4.64
C VAL A 23 1.46 5.08 -5.46
N ILE A 24 1.83 3.94 -4.87
CA ILE A 24 2.65 2.90 -5.49
C ILE A 24 1.90 1.57 -5.38
N GLU A 25 1.80 0.86 -6.50
CA GLU A 25 1.14 -0.44 -6.55
C GLU A 25 2.10 -1.56 -6.12
N ARG A 26 1.63 -2.46 -5.25
CA ARG A 26 2.42 -3.60 -4.77
C ARG A 26 2.88 -4.51 -5.91
N ALA A 27 2.07 -4.66 -6.96
CA ALA A 27 2.43 -5.43 -8.15
C ALA A 27 3.65 -4.85 -8.89
N ALA A 28 3.77 -3.52 -8.92
CA ALA A 28 4.93 -2.85 -9.50
C ALA A 28 6.19 -3.11 -8.68
N ILE A 29 6.09 -3.13 -7.35
CA ILE A 29 7.21 -3.48 -6.46
C ILE A 29 7.58 -4.97 -6.61
N LEU A 30 6.59 -5.86 -6.73
CA LEU A 30 6.82 -7.28 -6.95
C LEU A 30 7.55 -7.58 -8.27
N ALA A 31 7.34 -6.75 -9.30
CA ALA A 31 8.03 -6.88 -10.58
C ALA A 31 9.56 -6.66 -10.48
N GLU A 32 10.02 -5.93 -9.46
CA GLU A 32 11.45 -5.75 -9.15
C GLU A 32 12.10 -7.02 -8.58
N GLY A 33 11.30 -8.03 -8.22
CA GLY A 33 11.78 -9.36 -7.87
C GLY A 33 12.57 -9.39 -6.56
N ALA A 34 13.88 -9.62 -6.64
CA ALA A 34 14.74 -9.83 -5.47
C ALA A 34 14.82 -8.60 -4.54
N GLU A 35 14.53 -7.40 -5.06
CA GLU A 35 14.57 -6.17 -4.28
C GLU A 35 13.26 -5.87 -3.55
N PHE A 36 12.19 -6.64 -3.83
CA PHE A 36 10.89 -6.53 -3.17
C PHE A 36 10.96 -6.40 -1.64
N PRO A 37 11.65 -7.28 -0.89
CA PRO A 37 11.70 -7.18 0.57
C PRO A 37 12.41 -5.91 1.06
N ALA A 38 13.45 -5.45 0.36
CA ALA A 38 14.18 -4.23 0.71
C ALA A 38 13.32 -2.98 0.48
N ILE A 39 12.59 -2.93 -0.63
CA ILE A 39 11.68 -1.84 -0.96
C ILE A 39 10.51 -1.79 0.03
N MET A 40 9.92 -2.94 0.38
CA MET A 40 8.84 -3.01 1.37
C MET A 40 9.28 -2.56 2.77
N ALA A 41 10.51 -2.92 3.19
CA ALA A 41 11.09 -2.44 4.43
C ALA A 41 11.28 -0.92 4.40
N TRP A 42 11.76 -0.37 3.28
CA TRP A 42 11.92 1.08 3.09
C TRP A 42 10.59 1.84 3.19
N ILE A 43 9.54 1.37 2.49
CA ILE A 43 8.21 1.99 2.52
C ILE A 43 7.66 1.99 3.96
N THR A 44 7.83 0.89 4.69
CA THR A 44 7.37 0.78 6.09
C THR A 44 8.13 1.73 7.01
N ALA A 45 9.44 1.88 6.82
CA ALA A 45 10.28 2.80 7.61
C ALA A 45 9.97 4.28 7.33
N HIS A 46 9.55 4.62 6.10
CA HIS A 46 9.34 5.99 5.64
C HIS A 46 7.87 6.43 5.67
N ALA A 47 7.10 5.90 6.62
CA ALA A 47 5.69 6.20 6.85
C ALA A 47 4.76 5.89 5.67
N GLY A 48 5.16 5.00 4.75
CA GLY A 48 4.28 4.50 3.70
C GLY A 48 3.06 3.84 4.29
N GLN A 49 1.90 4.45 4.05
CA GLN A 49 0.65 3.95 4.56
C GLN A 49 0.12 2.90 3.61
N PRO A 50 -0.21 1.69 4.10
CA PRO A 50 -0.97 0.76 3.29
C PRO A 50 -2.33 1.39 2.99
N GLU A 51 -2.61 1.65 1.71
CA GLU A 51 -3.96 1.96 1.29
C GLU A 51 -4.73 0.64 1.38
N ALA A 52 -5.37 0.45 2.53
CA ALA A 52 -6.25 -0.68 2.77
C ALA A 52 -7.22 -0.78 1.58
N THR A 53 -7.47 -2.01 1.11
CA THR A 53 -8.53 -2.31 0.14
C THR A 53 -9.84 -1.75 0.66
N THR A 54 -10.12 -0.49 0.35
CA THR A 54 -11.19 0.34 0.92
C THR A 54 -11.22 0.31 2.46
N ALA A 55 -11.24 1.48 3.12
CA ALA A 55 -11.89 1.52 4.42
C ALA A 55 -13.25 0.81 4.23
N PRO A 56 -13.67 -0.17 5.06
CA PRO A 56 -15.04 -0.64 4.96
C PRO A 56 -15.87 0.63 5.15
N SER A 57 -16.51 1.08 4.06
CA SER A 57 -17.47 2.15 4.13
C SER A 57 -18.34 1.78 5.31
N SER A 58 -18.31 2.60 6.37
CA SER A 58 -19.17 2.40 7.52
C SER A 58 -20.59 2.65 7.04
N VAL A 59 -21.18 1.63 6.44
CA VAL A 59 -22.58 1.56 6.07
C VAL A 59 -22.97 0.14 6.41
N GLY A 60 -23.29 -0.05 7.68
CA GLY A 60 -24.26 -1.07 8.05
C GLY A 60 -25.52 -0.83 7.23
N GLY A 61 -25.61 -1.51 6.09
CA GLY A 61 -26.87 -1.72 5.39
C GLY A 61 -27.61 -2.85 6.08
N LEU A 62 -28.90 -2.64 6.36
CA LEU A 62 -29.82 -3.56 7.05
C LEU A 62 -30.04 -4.88 6.28
N HIS A 63 -29.01 -5.72 6.13
CA HIS A 63 -29.09 -7.06 5.54
C HIS A 63 -28.10 -8.07 6.15
N SER A 64 -27.63 -7.85 7.38
CA SER A 64 -26.78 -8.80 8.10
C SER A 64 -27.64 -9.87 8.78
N SER A 65 -28.09 -10.86 8.00
CA SER A 65 -28.71 -12.08 8.53
C SER A 65 -28.30 -13.31 7.73
N ARG A 66 -27.01 -13.59 7.64
CA ARG A 66 -26.48 -14.95 7.81
C ARG A 66 -24.95 -14.97 7.91
N MET A 67 -24.47 -15.80 8.82
CA MET A 67 -23.10 -16.34 8.90
C MET A 67 -22.00 -15.36 9.30
N ASN A 68 -21.98 -15.07 10.60
CA ASN A 68 -20.73 -15.10 11.35
C ASN A 68 -20.32 -16.59 11.49
N GLU A 69 -19.59 -17.11 10.51
CA GLU A 69 -18.86 -18.37 10.64
C GLU A 69 -17.41 -18.11 10.27
N GLY A 70 -16.61 -17.96 11.33
CA GLY A 70 -15.26 -18.54 11.43
C GLY A 70 -14.35 -18.40 10.22
N GLY A 71 -13.71 -17.25 10.11
CA GLY A 71 -12.51 -17.07 9.31
C GLY A 71 -12.10 -15.62 9.41
N GLU A 72 -11.08 -15.32 10.22
CA GLU A 72 -10.38 -14.05 10.05
C GLU A 72 -10.10 -13.91 8.54
N PRO A 73 -10.58 -12.84 7.88
CA PRO A 73 -10.15 -12.62 6.52
C PRO A 73 -8.65 -12.47 6.63
N ASP A 74 -7.90 -13.43 6.09
CA ASP A 74 -6.50 -13.28 5.77
C ASP A 74 -6.37 -11.86 5.23
N ARG A 75 -5.77 -10.97 6.05
CA ARG A 75 -5.72 -9.53 5.83
C ARG A 75 -4.99 -9.38 4.51
N ARG A 76 -5.72 -9.35 3.39
CA ARG A 76 -5.13 -9.29 2.05
C ARG A 76 -4.09 -8.20 2.08
N ALA A 77 -2.84 -8.60 1.77
CA ALA A 77 -1.74 -7.67 1.77
C ALA A 77 -2.15 -6.42 0.96
N PRO A 78 -1.94 -5.20 1.49
CA PRO A 78 -2.33 -3.97 0.84
C PRO A 78 -1.78 -3.94 -0.58
N GLN A 79 -2.68 -3.74 -1.55
CA GLN A 79 -2.31 -3.73 -2.96
C GLN A 79 -1.67 -2.41 -3.39
N ARG A 80 -1.84 -1.36 -2.58
CA ARG A 80 -1.40 -0.01 -2.84
C ARG A 80 -0.81 0.61 -1.58
N TYR A 81 0.24 1.39 -1.73
CA TYR A 81 0.89 2.12 -0.65
C TYR A 81 0.92 3.61 -1.00
N VAL A 82 0.48 4.45 -0.07
CA VAL A 82 0.51 5.90 -0.24
C VAL A 82 1.67 6.46 0.58
N LEU A 83 2.52 7.22 -0.10
CA LEU A 83 3.62 7.97 0.49
C LEU A 83 3.23 9.45 0.60
N PRO A 84 3.54 10.11 1.73
CA PRO A 84 3.45 11.56 1.84
C PRO A 84 4.28 12.27 0.75
N THR A 85 3.83 13.45 0.30
CA THR A 85 4.54 14.23 -0.73
C THR A 85 5.99 14.55 -0.35
N ALA A 86 6.28 14.76 0.93
CA ALA A 86 7.63 15.04 1.41
C ALA A 86 8.58 13.82 1.36
N THR A 87 8.06 12.62 1.10
CA THR A 87 8.85 11.38 1.18
C THR A 87 9.64 11.09 -0.09
N LEU A 88 9.18 11.55 -1.26
CA LEU A 88 9.85 11.32 -2.56
C LEU A 88 10.40 12.62 -3.20
N GLY A 89 10.14 13.78 -2.57
CA GLY A 89 10.65 15.10 -2.99
C GLY A 89 12.04 15.42 -2.47
#